data_AF-A0A2V5V906-F1
#
_entry.id   AF-A0A2V5V906-F1
#
_cell.length_a   1.000
_cell.length_b   1.000
_cell.length_c   1.000
_cell.angle_alpha   90.00
_cell.angle_beta   90.00
_cell.angle_gamma   90.00
#
_symmetry.space_group_name_H-M   'P 1'
#
loop_
_entity.id
_entity.type
_entity.pdbx_description
1 polymer ?
#
loop_
_entity_poly.entity_id
_entity_poly.type
_entity_poly.pdbx_seq_one_letter_code
_entity_poly.pdbx_strand_id
1 'polypeptide(L)'
;MPTASLQALLKHSIDYAGMFPPCSLDLEPALQNQAEYVRSPDEWMLGAFVLSVEQFDAAKQLLPRFDPLHPLRVAALGPRTENADAFLAALEKADAAIGSLSKHNVDLVSISHLEMFLPHDNVSPARTGLALLKEARSIVGDLPVFWEAPPDKAEQTIALVAEHNSDADVASFGYKLRTGGVTADAFPTSGQIAGALVAPATHQVPIKFTAGLHHPLRQYREEVRAKMYGFLNVLGAAVLAAEHRWDARQTSIMLED
;
A
#
# COMPACT_ATOMS: atom_id res chain seq x y z
N MET A 1 -13.44 23.81 -8.22
CA MET A 1 -12.14 23.65 -7.53
C MET A 1 -12.42 23.10 -6.15
N PRO A 2 -11.84 21.95 -5.75
CA PRO A 2 -11.97 21.45 -4.39
C PRO A 2 -11.37 22.44 -3.39
N THR A 3 -11.84 22.40 -2.14
CA THR A 3 -11.27 23.25 -1.08
C THR A 3 -9.81 22.88 -0.83
N ALA A 4 -8.99 23.83 -0.38
CA ALA A 4 -7.57 23.59 -0.13
C ALA A 4 -7.32 22.47 0.89
N SER A 5 -8.19 22.32 1.89
CA SER A 5 -8.12 21.22 2.86
C SER A 5 -8.38 19.85 2.25
N LEU A 6 -9.38 19.73 1.37
CA LEU A 6 -9.66 18.49 0.66
C LEU A 6 -8.52 18.14 -0.30
N GLN A 7 -7.96 19.15 -0.97
CA GLN A 7 -6.78 18.98 -1.81
C GLN A 7 -5.60 18.45 -1.02
N ALA A 8 -5.29 19.04 0.14
CA ALA A 8 -4.21 18.57 1.00
C ALA A 8 -4.42 17.14 1.48
N LEU A 9 -5.65 16.75 1.81
CA LEU A 9 -5.97 15.42 2.32
C LEU A 9 -5.86 14.33 1.25
N LEU A 10 -6.37 14.59 0.04
CA LEU A 10 -6.52 13.55 -0.99
C LEU A 10 -5.43 13.56 -2.06
N LYS A 11 -4.53 14.54 -2.05
CA LYS A 11 -3.51 14.65 -3.10
C LYS A 11 -2.65 13.38 -3.16
N HIS A 12 -2.71 12.68 -4.30
CA HIS A 12 -2.05 11.39 -4.54
C HIS A 12 -2.32 10.31 -3.47
N SER A 13 -3.46 10.35 -2.77
CA SER A 13 -3.77 9.42 -1.69
C SER A 13 -4.48 8.14 -2.15
N ILE A 14 -4.93 8.07 -3.41
CA ILE A 14 -5.75 6.97 -3.93
C ILE A 14 -5.01 6.25 -5.05
N ASP A 15 -4.45 5.09 -4.75
CA ASP A 15 -3.87 4.23 -5.78
C ASP A 15 -4.95 3.53 -6.61
N TYR A 16 -4.71 3.38 -7.90
CA TYR A 16 -5.62 2.67 -8.79
C TYR A 16 -5.21 1.19 -8.90
N ALA A 17 -6.08 0.32 -8.39
CA ALA A 17 -5.90 -1.12 -8.35
C ALA A 17 -6.92 -1.85 -9.25
N GLY A 18 -7.12 -1.37 -10.49
CA GLY A 18 -8.19 -1.84 -11.39
C GLY A 18 -8.13 -3.33 -11.77
N MET A 19 -6.96 -3.95 -11.66
CA MET A 19 -6.76 -5.38 -11.93
C MET A 19 -7.21 -6.29 -10.79
N PHE A 20 -7.50 -5.72 -9.62
CA PHE A 20 -7.90 -6.45 -8.43
C PHE A 20 -9.41 -6.30 -8.20
N PRO A 21 -10.03 -7.20 -7.43
CA PRO A 21 -11.43 -7.05 -7.05
C PRO A 21 -11.71 -5.67 -6.44
N PRO A 22 -12.86 -5.05 -6.74
CA PRO A 22 -14.01 -5.63 -7.45
C PRO A 22 -13.97 -5.51 -8.98
N CYS A 23 -13.08 -4.69 -9.55
CA CYS A 23 -13.03 -4.44 -10.99
C CYS A 23 -12.49 -5.65 -11.75
N SER A 24 -11.42 -6.27 -11.25
CA SER A 24 -10.80 -7.47 -11.82
C SER A 24 -10.53 -7.37 -13.33
N LEU A 25 -10.09 -6.18 -13.78
CA LEU A 25 -9.78 -5.94 -15.19
C LEU A 25 -8.51 -6.68 -15.62
N ASP A 26 -8.46 -7.07 -16.88
CA ASP A 26 -7.21 -7.48 -17.52
C ASP A 26 -6.22 -6.31 -17.62
N LEU A 27 -4.94 -6.61 -17.84
CA LEU A 27 -3.87 -5.62 -17.84
C LEU A 27 -4.09 -4.47 -18.83
N GLU A 28 -4.49 -4.79 -20.07
CA GLU A 28 -4.69 -3.77 -21.11
C GLU A 28 -5.81 -2.78 -20.77
N PRO A 29 -7.06 -3.20 -20.47
CA PRO A 29 -8.10 -2.25 -20.08
C PRO A 29 -7.77 -1.50 -18.78
N ALA A 30 -7.08 -2.13 -17.83
CA ALA A 30 -6.63 -1.44 -16.62
C ALA A 30 -5.64 -0.31 -16.95
N LEU A 31 -4.63 -0.57 -17.78
CA LEU A 31 -3.66 0.47 -18.19
C LEU A 31 -4.27 1.53 -19.11
N GLN A 32 -5.27 1.17 -19.92
CA GLN A 32 -6.03 2.15 -20.69
C GLN A 32 -6.74 3.13 -19.75
N ASN A 33 -7.46 2.63 -18.75
CA ASN A 33 -8.11 3.48 -17.74
C ASN A 33 -7.09 4.36 -17.02
N GLN A 34 -5.94 3.80 -16.62
CA GLN A 34 -4.88 4.58 -15.96
C GLN A 34 -4.38 5.72 -16.85
N ALA A 35 -4.15 5.46 -18.14
CA ALA A 35 -3.73 6.48 -19.11
C ALA A 35 -4.78 7.60 -19.29
N GLU A 36 -6.07 7.28 -19.19
CA GLU A 36 -7.15 8.27 -19.19
C GLU A 36 -7.18 9.06 -17.87
N TYR A 37 -7.05 8.39 -16.72
CA TYR A 37 -7.15 9.01 -15.40
C TYR A 37 -6.02 10.01 -15.11
N VAL A 38 -4.78 9.71 -15.53
CA VAL A 38 -3.64 10.64 -15.39
C VAL A 38 -3.79 11.92 -16.23
N ARG A 39 -4.75 11.96 -17.18
CA ARG A 39 -5.06 13.14 -17.99
C ARG A 39 -6.40 13.77 -17.62
N SER A 40 -7.05 13.24 -16.58
CA SER A 40 -8.35 13.73 -16.13
C SER A 40 -8.20 14.96 -15.21
N PRO A 41 -9.25 15.78 -15.07
CA PRO A 41 -9.26 16.88 -14.09
C PRO A 41 -9.08 16.43 -12.63
N ASP A 42 -9.30 15.15 -12.35
CA ASP A 42 -9.25 14.54 -11.01
C ASP A 42 -7.93 13.81 -10.72
N GLU A 43 -6.94 13.88 -11.63
CA GLU A 43 -5.61 13.26 -11.48
C GLU A 43 -4.94 13.64 -10.15
N TRP A 44 -5.21 14.83 -9.64
CA TRP A 44 -4.59 15.32 -8.41
C TRP A 44 -4.81 14.39 -7.19
N MET A 45 -5.87 13.57 -7.17
CA MET A 45 -6.10 12.56 -6.12
C MET A 45 -5.39 11.23 -6.38
N LEU A 46 -5.06 10.95 -7.64
CA LEU A 46 -4.57 9.67 -8.12
C LEU A 46 -3.12 9.45 -7.66
N GLY A 47 -2.90 8.34 -6.96
CA GLY A 47 -1.59 7.87 -6.54
C GLY A 47 -0.88 7.13 -7.68
N ALA A 48 -0.49 5.90 -7.41
CA ALA A 48 0.15 5.00 -8.37
C ALA A 48 -0.83 3.92 -8.87
N PHE A 49 -0.47 3.28 -9.98
CA PHE A 49 -1.11 2.09 -10.50
C PHE A 49 -0.54 0.86 -9.80
N VAL A 50 -1.39 0.09 -9.11
CA VAL A 50 -0.97 -1.15 -8.44
C VAL A 50 -0.80 -2.24 -9.49
N LEU A 51 0.42 -2.74 -9.64
CA LEU A 51 0.78 -3.73 -10.66
C LEU A 51 1.65 -4.84 -10.06
N SER A 52 1.24 -6.09 -10.28
CA SER A 52 2.07 -7.25 -9.93
C SER A 52 3.40 -7.20 -10.66
N VAL A 53 4.51 -7.47 -9.95
CA VAL A 53 5.86 -7.55 -10.55
C VAL A 53 5.93 -8.57 -11.70
N GLU A 54 5.08 -9.60 -11.68
CA GLU A 54 4.98 -10.63 -12.71
C GLU A 54 4.43 -10.09 -14.05
N GLN A 55 3.74 -8.96 -14.03
CA GLN A 55 3.11 -8.36 -15.20
C GLN A 55 3.93 -7.22 -15.82
N PHE A 56 5.10 -6.90 -15.25
CA PHE A 56 5.93 -5.78 -15.72
C PHE A 56 6.36 -5.94 -17.17
N ASP A 57 6.75 -7.14 -17.60
CA ASP A 57 7.16 -7.39 -18.98
C ASP A 57 6.01 -7.22 -19.98
N ALA A 58 4.80 -7.65 -19.61
CA ALA A 58 3.61 -7.44 -20.43
C ALA A 58 3.23 -5.95 -20.49
N ALA A 59 3.38 -5.22 -19.38
CA ALA A 59 3.07 -3.78 -19.31
C ALA A 59 3.98 -2.93 -20.20
N LYS A 60 5.23 -3.36 -20.48
CA LYS A 60 6.16 -2.66 -21.38
C LYS A 60 5.56 -2.35 -22.75
N GLN A 61 4.76 -3.29 -23.29
CA GLN A 61 4.12 -3.13 -24.60
C GLN A 61 3.04 -2.03 -24.62
N LEU A 62 2.54 -1.65 -23.46
CA LEU A 62 1.46 -0.69 -23.29
C LEU A 62 1.96 0.70 -22.84
N LEU A 63 3.26 0.85 -22.55
CA LEU A 63 3.87 2.14 -22.20
C LEU A 63 3.68 3.24 -23.26
N PRO A 64 3.56 2.98 -24.58
CA PRO A 64 3.26 4.01 -25.56
C PRO A 64 1.91 4.75 -25.35
N ARG A 65 1.06 4.30 -24.42
CA ARG A 65 -0.16 5.01 -23.98
C ARG A 65 0.13 6.18 -23.02
N PHE A 66 1.34 6.25 -22.48
CA PHE A 66 1.82 7.27 -21.56
C PHE A 66 2.76 8.24 -22.28
N ASP A 67 3.01 9.38 -21.67
CA ASP A 67 3.92 10.41 -22.19
C ASP A 67 4.71 11.05 -21.02
N PRO A 68 5.80 11.79 -21.29
CA PRO A 68 6.63 12.35 -20.21
C PRO A 68 5.92 13.34 -19.28
N LEU A 69 4.79 13.93 -19.69
CA LEU A 69 3.96 14.78 -18.81
C LEU A 69 2.99 13.95 -17.97
N HIS A 70 2.66 12.73 -18.41
CA HIS A 70 1.75 11.82 -17.73
C HIS A 70 2.32 10.39 -17.70
N PRO A 71 3.44 10.17 -16.97
CA PRO A 71 4.09 8.87 -16.93
C PRO A 71 3.26 7.86 -16.12
N LEU A 72 3.46 6.57 -16.40
CA LEU A 72 2.93 5.50 -15.55
C LEU A 72 3.69 5.45 -14.24
N ARG A 73 3.07 5.88 -13.14
CA ARG A 73 3.58 5.69 -11.78
C ARG A 73 3.09 4.34 -11.26
N VAL A 74 4.01 3.45 -10.86
CA VAL A 74 3.69 2.07 -10.45
C VAL A 74 3.91 1.87 -8.96
N ALA A 75 2.92 1.29 -8.29
CA ALA A 75 3.06 0.62 -7.01
C ALA A 75 3.33 -0.86 -7.30
N ALA A 76 4.57 -1.29 -7.15
CA ALA A 76 4.97 -2.66 -7.44
C ALA A 76 4.39 -3.59 -6.37
N LEU A 77 3.64 -4.62 -6.77
CA LEU A 77 3.11 -5.61 -5.85
C LEU A 77 3.93 -6.91 -5.96
N GLY A 78 4.68 -7.21 -4.91
CA GLY A 78 5.43 -8.46 -4.76
C GLY A 78 4.52 -9.62 -4.35
N PRO A 79 4.97 -10.88 -4.57
CA PRO A 79 4.18 -12.05 -4.23
C PRO A 79 4.12 -12.27 -2.71
N ARG A 80 3.13 -13.03 -2.26
CA ARG A 80 3.11 -13.57 -0.91
C ARG A 80 3.99 -14.82 -0.85
N THR A 81 4.79 -14.94 0.20
CA THR A 81 5.74 -16.05 0.39
C THR A 81 5.48 -16.78 1.71
N GLU A 82 5.98 -18.01 1.80
CA GLU A 82 5.69 -18.91 2.93
C GLU A 82 6.64 -18.74 4.12
N ASN A 83 7.86 -18.26 3.88
CA ASN A 83 8.91 -18.13 4.90
C ASN A 83 9.95 -17.05 4.52
N ALA A 84 10.87 -16.77 5.44
CA ALA A 84 11.91 -15.75 5.27
C ALA A 84 12.85 -15.95 4.06
N ASP A 85 13.29 -17.18 3.77
CA ASP A 85 14.21 -17.42 2.65
C ASP A 85 13.50 -17.27 1.29
N ALA A 86 12.28 -17.79 1.18
CA ALA A 86 11.43 -17.59 0.00
C ALA A 86 11.08 -16.11 -0.20
N PHE A 87 10.86 -15.36 0.89
CA PHE A 87 10.65 -13.92 0.88
C PHE A 87 11.84 -13.18 0.27
N LEU A 88 13.06 -13.41 0.75
CA LEU A 88 14.26 -12.73 0.23
C LEU A 88 14.51 -13.08 -1.23
N ALA A 89 14.38 -14.35 -1.61
CA ALA A 89 14.53 -14.76 -3.01
C ALA A 89 13.47 -14.11 -3.93
N ALA A 90 12.24 -13.91 -3.45
CA ALA A 90 11.21 -13.20 -4.18
C ALA A 90 11.45 -11.69 -4.22
N LEU A 91 12.02 -11.11 -3.16
CA LEU A 91 12.39 -9.70 -3.08
C LEU A 91 13.51 -9.35 -4.07
N GLU A 92 14.54 -10.19 -4.16
CA GLU A 92 15.61 -10.04 -5.18
C GLU A 92 15.06 -10.06 -6.60
N LYS A 93 14.11 -10.96 -6.89
CA LYS A 93 13.43 -11.01 -8.19
C LYS A 93 12.59 -9.77 -8.44
N ALA A 94 11.87 -9.29 -7.43
CA ALA A 94 11.08 -8.07 -7.51
C ALA A 94 11.97 -6.84 -7.79
N ASP A 95 13.09 -6.69 -7.08
CA ASP A 95 14.06 -5.63 -7.31
C ASP A 95 14.66 -5.68 -8.73
N ALA A 96 15.03 -6.88 -9.20
CA ALA A 96 15.51 -7.05 -10.57
C ALA A 96 14.45 -6.66 -11.63
N ALA A 97 13.17 -7.01 -11.39
CA ALA A 97 12.06 -6.63 -12.27
C ALA A 97 11.81 -5.12 -12.25
N ILE A 98 11.85 -4.48 -11.08
CA ILE A 98 11.77 -3.02 -10.89
C ILE A 98 12.89 -2.32 -11.65
N GLY A 99 14.13 -2.81 -11.53
CA GLY A 99 15.28 -2.29 -12.26
C GLY A 99 15.16 -2.46 -13.78
N SER A 100 14.59 -3.59 -14.23
CA SER A 100 14.32 -3.86 -15.65
C SER A 100 13.26 -2.93 -16.23
N LEU A 101 12.15 -2.71 -15.51
CA LEU A 101 11.08 -1.82 -15.95
C LEU A 101 11.52 -0.36 -15.93
N SER A 102 12.22 0.09 -14.88
CA SER A 102 12.68 1.48 -14.75
C SER A 102 13.69 1.88 -15.83
N LYS A 103 14.50 0.93 -16.33
CA LYS A 103 15.41 1.15 -17.46
C LYS A 103 14.70 1.15 -18.82
N HIS A 104 13.47 0.64 -18.88
CA HIS A 104 12.70 0.54 -20.11
C HIS A 104 11.85 1.80 -20.31
N ASN A 105 12.35 2.72 -21.14
CA ASN A 105 11.74 4.04 -21.39
C ASN A 105 11.61 4.89 -20.12
N VAL A 106 12.75 5.40 -19.66
CA VAL A 106 12.93 6.13 -18.39
C VAL A 106 11.95 7.30 -18.20
N ASP A 107 11.47 7.90 -19.30
CA ASP A 107 10.56 9.04 -19.24
C ASP A 107 9.07 8.66 -19.17
N LEU A 108 8.72 7.39 -19.37
CA LEU A 108 7.32 6.93 -19.46
C LEU A 108 6.84 6.13 -18.24
N VAL A 109 7.75 5.67 -17.39
CA VAL A 109 7.42 4.83 -16.24
C VAL A 109 8.31 5.16 -15.05
N SER A 110 7.72 5.13 -13.86
CA SER A 110 8.45 5.25 -12.59
C SER A 110 7.88 4.28 -11.57
N ILE A 111 8.75 3.73 -10.72
CA ILE A 111 8.32 2.91 -9.59
C ILE A 111 8.24 3.82 -8.37
N SER A 112 7.02 3.97 -7.82
CA SER A 112 6.80 4.80 -6.64
C SER A 112 7.21 4.09 -5.36
N HIS A 113 6.92 2.80 -5.26
CA HIS A 113 7.18 1.98 -4.07
C HIS A 113 6.94 0.50 -4.39
N LEU A 114 7.40 -0.37 -3.49
CA LEU A 114 7.08 -1.79 -3.44
C LEU A 114 6.09 -2.08 -2.31
N GLU A 115 5.19 -3.02 -2.52
CA GLU A 115 4.30 -3.59 -1.51
C GLU A 115 4.51 -5.10 -1.47
N MET A 116 4.75 -5.67 -0.30
CA MET A 116 4.96 -7.11 -0.17
C MET A 116 4.59 -7.60 1.23
N PHE A 117 4.13 -8.85 1.32
CA PHE A 117 3.80 -9.45 2.60
C PHE A 117 5.07 -9.78 3.39
N LEU A 118 5.17 -9.28 4.62
CA LEU A 118 6.29 -9.61 5.50
C LEU A 118 6.01 -10.94 6.21
N PRO A 119 6.87 -11.97 6.06
CA PRO A 119 6.67 -13.22 6.78
C PRO A 119 6.82 -13.00 8.28
N HIS A 120 5.93 -13.64 9.06
CA HIS A 120 5.90 -13.55 10.53
C HIS A 120 6.32 -14.87 11.20
N ASP A 121 7.19 -15.64 10.54
CA ASP A 121 7.57 -17.03 10.85
C ASP A 121 7.38 -17.44 12.32
N ASN A 122 6.51 -18.44 12.54
CA ASN A 122 6.45 -19.22 13.78
C ASN A 122 7.32 -20.49 13.72
N VAL A 123 7.94 -20.79 12.56
CA VAL A 123 8.46 -22.13 12.22
C VAL A 123 9.98 -22.15 12.03
N SER A 124 10.63 -21.03 11.72
CA SER A 124 12.08 -20.98 11.50
C SER A 124 12.73 -19.80 12.25
N PRO A 125 13.35 -20.02 13.42
CA PRO A 125 13.96 -18.96 14.24
C PRO A 125 15.32 -18.45 13.70
N ALA A 126 15.72 -18.81 12.49
CA ALA A 126 17.05 -18.48 11.97
C ALA A 126 17.28 -16.98 11.76
N ARG A 127 16.21 -16.22 11.48
CA ARG A 127 16.27 -14.76 11.26
C ARG A 127 15.24 -14.07 12.14
N THR A 128 15.67 -13.06 12.90
CA THR A 128 14.75 -12.16 13.60
C THR A 128 14.11 -11.20 12.60
N GLY A 129 12.95 -10.63 12.93
CA GLY A 129 12.29 -9.65 12.07
C GLY A 129 13.20 -8.47 11.69
N LEU A 130 14.07 -8.02 12.61
CA LEU A 130 14.96 -6.89 12.36
C LEU A 130 16.10 -7.26 11.41
N ALA A 131 16.66 -8.45 11.56
CA ALA A 131 17.67 -8.96 10.62
C ALA A 131 17.08 -9.08 9.22
N LEU A 132 15.84 -9.59 9.10
CA LEU A 132 15.15 -9.70 7.83
C LEU A 132 14.93 -8.33 7.17
N LEU A 133 14.52 -7.30 7.92
CA LEU A 133 14.38 -5.94 7.38
C LEU A 133 15.72 -5.33 6.95
N LYS A 134 16.81 -5.59 7.70
CA LYS A 134 18.16 -5.14 7.31
C LYS A 134 18.61 -5.75 5.99
N GLU A 135 18.33 -7.03 5.79
CA GLU A 135 18.63 -7.71 4.53
C GLU A 135 17.73 -7.23 3.39
N ALA A 136 16.43 -7.07 3.65
CA ALA A 136 15.51 -6.47 2.68
C ALA A 136 16.00 -5.10 2.21
N ARG A 137 16.47 -4.25 3.15
CA ARG A 137 17.03 -2.94 2.85
C ARG A 137 18.29 -3.02 1.97
N SER A 138 19.15 -4.02 2.19
CA SER A 138 20.32 -4.23 1.33
C SER A 138 19.97 -4.61 -0.10
N ILE A 139 18.79 -5.20 -0.33
CA ILE A 139 18.29 -5.58 -1.66
C ILE A 139 17.64 -4.38 -2.35
N VAL A 140 16.67 -3.72 -1.72
CA VAL A 140 15.84 -2.68 -2.37
C VAL A 140 16.42 -1.27 -2.29
N GLY A 141 17.50 -1.07 -1.53
CA GLY A 141 18.10 0.24 -1.31
C GLY A 141 17.10 1.24 -0.73
N ASP A 142 17.06 2.46 -1.27
CA ASP A 142 16.22 3.55 -0.77
C ASP A 142 14.78 3.54 -1.34
N LEU A 143 14.42 2.52 -2.13
CA LEU A 143 13.05 2.39 -2.64
C LEU A 143 12.07 2.33 -1.46
N PRO A 144 11.00 3.15 -1.46
CA PRO A 144 9.96 3.03 -0.44
C PRO A 144 9.30 1.66 -0.50
N VAL A 145 9.15 1.00 0.65
CA VAL A 145 8.50 -0.32 0.73
C VAL A 145 7.46 -0.35 1.82
N PHE A 146 6.26 -0.84 1.50
CA PHE A 146 5.21 -1.08 2.48
C PHE A 146 5.06 -2.57 2.76
N TRP A 147 5.35 -2.94 4.00
CA TRP A 147 5.27 -4.31 4.48
C TRP A 147 3.85 -4.64 4.94
N GLU A 148 3.19 -5.57 4.24
CA GLU A 148 1.86 -6.05 4.59
C GLU A 148 1.94 -7.12 5.68
N ALA A 149 1.08 -6.99 6.70
CA ALA A 149 0.93 -7.94 7.78
C ALA A 149 -0.54 -8.12 8.18
N PRO A 150 -0.92 -9.26 8.80
CA PRO A 150 -2.25 -9.44 9.37
C PRO A 150 -2.58 -8.39 10.44
N PRO A 151 -3.88 -8.08 10.66
CA PRO A 151 -4.28 -7.03 11.59
C PRO A 151 -3.86 -7.31 13.04
N ASP A 152 -3.81 -8.57 13.48
CA ASP A 152 -3.34 -8.97 14.82
C ASP A 152 -1.82 -8.82 15.01
N LYS A 153 -1.08 -8.55 13.92
CA LYS A 153 0.37 -8.30 13.92
C LYS A 153 0.72 -6.84 13.62
N ALA A 154 -0.27 -5.96 13.49
CA ALA A 154 -0.07 -4.57 13.11
C ALA A 154 0.92 -3.84 14.03
N GLU A 155 0.63 -3.79 15.34
CA GLU A 155 1.46 -3.08 16.32
C GLU A 155 2.89 -3.62 16.35
N GLN A 156 3.06 -4.95 16.38
CA GLN A 156 4.37 -5.60 16.38
C GLN A 156 5.18 -5.25 15.11
N THR A 157 4.52 -5.27 13.96
CA THR A 157 5.17 -4.98 12.66
C THR A 157 5.53 -3.51 12.54
N ILE A 158 4.66 -2.61 13.00
CA ILE A 158 4.91 -1.16 13.00
C ILE A 158 6.09 -0.83 13.92
N ALA A 159 6.14 -1.40 15.12
CA ALA A 159 7.26 -1.22 16.04
C ALA A 159 8.58 -1.72 15.44
N LEU A 160 8.54 -2.88 14.76
CA LEU A 160 9.70 -3.44 14.07
C LEU A 160 10.19 -2.54 12.92
N VAL A 161 9.27 -2.02 12.11
CA VAL A 161 9.61 -1.07 11.02
C VAL A 161 10.15 0.23 11.60
N ALA A 162 9.60 0.73 12.70
CA ALA A 162 10.09 1.91 13.39
C ALA A 162 11.53 1.73 13.90
N GLU A 163 11.81 0.61 14.55
CA GLU A 163 13.16 0.24 15.02
C GLU A 163 14.16 0.15 13.86
N HIS A 164 13.76 -0.45 12.74
CA HIS A 164 14.61 -0.48 11.55
C HIS A 164 14.87 0.94 10.99
N ASN A 165 13.82 1.76 10.88
CA ASN A 165 13.92 3.11 10.33
C ASN A 165 14.75 4.05 11.21
N SER A 166 14.77 3.87 12.53
CA SER A 166 15.60 4.70 13.42
C SER A 166 17.10 4.50 13.24
N ASP A 167 17.50 3.34 12.71
CA ASP A 167 18.90 2.99 12.43
C ASP A 167 19.32 3.35 10.98
N ALA A 168 18.39 3.78 10.12
CA ALA A 168 18.61 3.97 8.69
C ALA A 168 18.84 5.43 8.31
N ASP A 169 19.74 5.67 7.35
CA ASP A 169 20.00 7.02 6.80
C ASP A 169 18.75 7.61 6.12
N VAL A 170 17.93 6.75 5.50
CA VAL A 170 16.64 7.11 4.89
C VAL A 170 15.58 6.15 5.40
N ALA A 171 14.54 6.66 6.07
CA ALA A 171 13.40 5.88 6.53
C ALA A 171 12.44 5.56 5.37
N SER A 172 12.75 4.53 4.57
CA SER A 172 11.98 4.15 3.38
C SER A 172 10.93 3.07 3.64
N PHE A 173 10.91 2.43 4.80
CA PHE A 173 9.96 1.36 5.09
C PHE A 173 8.70 1.86 5.80
N GLY A 174 7.56 1.38 5.36
CA GLY A 174 6.24 1.65 5.89
C GLY A 174 5.48 0.36 6.18
N TYR A 175 4.31 0.52 6.79
CA TYR A 175 3.41 -0.56 7.13
C TYR A 175 2.18 -0.54 6.21
N LYS A 176 1.71 -1.71 5.79
CA LYS A 176 0.48 -1.86 5.02
C LYS A 176 -0.52 -2.77 5.73
N LEU A 177 -1.77 -2.32 5.78
CA LEU A 177 -2.90 -3.14 6.22
C LEU A 177 -3.88 -3.38 5.08
N ARG A 178 -4.30 -4.63 4.93
CA ARG A 178 -5.48 -4.98 4.15
C ARG A 178 -6.73 -4.80 5.00
N THR A 179 -7.70 -4.01 4.53
CA THR A 179 -8.94 -3.67 5.25
C THR A 179 -10.18 -4.35 4.70
N GLY A 180 -10.03 -5.28 3.76
CA GLY A 180 -11.14 -6.02 3.19
C GLY A 180 -10.73 -7.05 2.15
N GLY A 181 -11.75 -7.72 1.62
CA GLY A 181 -11.64 -8.72 0.57
C GLY A 181 -13.02 -9.10 0.02
N VAL A 182 -13.11 -10.28 -0.57
CA VAL A 182 -14.36 -10.79 -1.15
C VAL A 182 -15.24 -11.57 -0.16
N THR A 183 -14.73 -11.80 1.05
CA THR A 183 -15.44 -12.50 2.14
C THR A 183 -15.51 -11.62 3.38
N ALA A 184 -16.53 -11.84 4.22
CA ALA A 184 -16.77 -11.02 5.41
C ALA A 184 -15.63 -11.07 6.44
N ASP A 185 -14.95 -12.21 6.55
CA ASP A 185 -13.81 -12.44 7.45
C ASP A 185 -12.53 -11.72 7.00
N ALA A 186 -12.47 -11.23 5.74
CA ALA A 186 -11.37 -10.43 5.24
C ALA A 186 -11.40 -8.97 5.73
N PHE A 187 -12.48 -8.54 6.41
CA PHE A 187 -12.64 -7.19 6.95
C PHE A 187 -12.22 -7.14 8.42
N PRO A 188 -11.13 -6.43 8.77
CA PRO A 188 -10.73 -6.27 10.17
C PRO A 188 -11.76 -5.47 10.97
N THR A 189 -11.77 -5.67 12.27
CA THR A 189 -12.58 -4.86 13.20
C THR A 189 -12.05 -3.42 13.29
N SER A 190 -12.89 -2.49 13.73
CA SER A 190 -12.54 -1.08 13.91
C SER A 190 -11.40 -0.91 14.92
N GLY A 191 -11.35 -1.77 15.95
CA GLY A 191 -10.25 -1.84 16.91
C GLY A 191 -8.92 -2.24 16.28
N GLN A 192 -8.93 -3.22 15.37
CA GLN A 192 -7.72 -3.64 14.66
C GLN A 192 -7.20 -2.55 13.71
N ILE A 193 -8.09 -1.89 12.96
CA ILE A 193 -7.68 -0.77 12.10
C ILE A 193 -7.22 0.42 12.95
N ALA A 194 -7.89 0.72 14.06
CA ALA A 194 -7.47 1.78 14.97
C ALA A 194 -6.08 1.54 15.56
N GLY A 195 -5.75 0.31 15.98
CA GLY A 195 -4.39 -0.03 16.41
C GLY A 195 -3.34 0.25 15.33
N ALA A 196 -3.66 -0.10 14.07
CA ALA A 196 -2.82 0.18 12.90
C ALA A 196 -2.73 1.67 12.51
N LEU A 197 -3.61 2.54 13.03
CA LEU A 197 -3.59 3.99 12.81
C LEU A 197 -2.91 4.76 13.95
N VAL A 198 -3.00 4.25 15.19
CA VAL A 198 -2.43 4.90 16.38
C VAL A 198 -0.96 4.56 16.57
N ALA A 199 -0.55 3.30 16.35
CA ALA A 199 0.85 2.90 16.50
C ALA A 199 1.83 3.71 15.62
N PRO A 200 1.55 3.95 14.32
CA PRO A 200 2.44 4.74 13.46
C PRO A 200 2.49 6.22 13.86
N ALA A 201 1.41 6.77 14.43
CA ALA A 201 1.37 8.15 14.90
C ALA A 201 2.44 8.43 15.96
N THR A 202 2.79 7.42 16.75
CA THR A 202 3.85 7.49 17.77
C THR A 202 5.25 7.39 17.16
N HIS A 203 5.39 6.60 16.09
CA HIS A 203 6.68 6.18 15.54
C HIS A 203 7.05 6.83 14.20
N GLN A 204 6.18 7.69 13.65
CA GLN A 204 6.32 8.31 12.33
C GLN A 204 6.54 7.31 11.20
N VAL A 205 5.91 6.14 11.30
CA VAL A 205 5.98 5.10 10.26
C VAL A 205 4.95 5.41 9.16
N PRO A 206 5.35 5.51 7.88
CA PRO A 206 4.41 5.65 6.78
C PRO A 206 3.44 4.46 6.75
N ILE A 207 2.17 4.73 6.45
CA ILE A 207 1.14 3.70 6.40
C ILE A 207 0.37 3.70 5.09
N LYS A 208 -0.09 2.51 4.71
CA LYS A 208 -0.92 2.27 3.55
C LYS A 208 -2.06 1.32 3.90
N PHE A 209 -3.26 1.61 3.38
CA PHE A 209 -4.43 0.75 3.56
C PHE A 209 -4.96 0.34 2.20
N THR A 210 -5.34 -0.93 2.06
CA THR A 210 -5.76 -1.49 0.76
C THR A 210 -6.94 -2.44 0.91
N ALA A 211 -7.67 -2.63 -0.18
CA ALA A 211 -8.86 -3.46 -0.30
C ALA A 211 -9.99 -3.10 0.69
N GLY A 212 -11.24 -3.14 0.23
CA GLY A 212 -12.37 -2.81 1.10
C GLY A 212 -12.57 -1.29 1.34
N LEU A 213 -11.82 -0.43 0.66
CA LEU A 213 -11.92 1.04 0.75
C LEU A 213 -12.44 1.66 -0.56
N HIS A 214 -13.33 0.97 -1.27
CA HIS A 214 -13.84 1.41 -2.58
C HIS A 214 -14.89 2.52 -2.50
N HIS A 215 -15.20 3.01 -1.30
CA HIS A 215 -16.27 3.95 -1.04
C HIS A 215 -15.79 5.09 -0.16
N PRO A 216 -16.33 6.31 -0.31
CA PRO A 216 -15.87 7.45 0.46
C PRO A 216 -16.19 7.27 1.95
N LEU A 217 -17.41 6.84 2.27
CA LEU A 217 -17.93 6.74 3.63
C LEU A 217 -18.24 5.30 4.00
N ARG A 218 -18.33 5.06 5.31
CA ARG A 218 -18.68 3.76 5.87
C ARG A 218 -20.05 3.30 5.40
N GLN A 219 -20.15 2.06 4.95
CA GLN A 219 -21.42 1.46 4.56
C GLN A 219 -21.43 -0.06 4.66
N TYR A 220 -22.60 -0.63 4.94
CA TYR A 220 -22.82 -2.06 4.83
C TYR A 220 -23.01 -2.46 3.36
N ARG A 221 -22.39 -3.55 2.94
CA ARG A 221 -22.45 -4.05 1.57
C ARG A 221 -22.85 -5.51 1.56
N GLU A 222 -23.95 -5.78 0.86
CA GLU A 222 -24.53 -7.12 0.78
C GLU A 222 -23.60 -8.09 0.04
N GLU A 223 -22.85 -7.59 -0.94
CA GLU A 223 -21.97 -8.40 -1.79
C GLU A 223 -20.84 -9.07 -1.01
N VAL A 224 -20.41 -8.46 0.10
CA VAL A 224 -19.37 -8.98 1.01
C VAL A 224 -19.90 -9.31 2.40
N ARG A 225 -21.19 -9.06 2.65
CA ARG A 225 -21.90 -9.25 3.92
C ARG A 225 -21.16 -8.63 5.12
N ALA A 226 -20.57 -7.45 4.91
CA ALA A 226 -19.74 -6.76 5.88
C ALA A 226 -19.88 -5.23 5.77
N LYS A 227 -19.49 -4.52 6.83
CA LYS A 227 -19.35 -3.06 6.80
C LYS A 227 -17.97 -2.69 6.27
N MET A 228 -17.94 -1.91 5.19
CA MET A 228 -16.73 -1.31 4.63
C MET A 228 -16.56 0.07 5.26
N TYR A 229 -15.39 0.39 5.81
CA TYR A 229 -15.16 1.66 6.55
C TYR A 229 -15.14 2.90 5.67
N GLY A 230 -14.76 2.76 4.40
CA GLY A 230 -14.62 3.88 3.47
C GLY A 230 -13.31 4.66 3.65
N PHE A 231 -12.77 5.17 2.55
CA PHE A 231 -11.43 5.78 2.54
C PHE A 231 -11.38 7.12 3.28
N LEU A 232 -12.46 7.91 3.33
CA LEU A 232 -12.46 9.19 4.06
C LEU A 232 -12.46 8.96 5.57
N ASN A 233 -13.17 7.93 6.06
CA ASN A 233 -13.13 7.55 7.47
C ASN A 233 -11.71 7.14 7.88
N VAL A 234 -11.04 6.30 7.07
CA VAL A 234 -9.67 5.84 7.36
C VAL A 234 -8.67 7.00 7.31
N LEU A 235 -8.71 7.83 6.26
CA LEU A 235 -7.80 8.99 6.14
C LEU A 235 -8.05 10.02 7.25
N GLY A 236 -9.32 10.33 7.55
CA GLY A 236 -9.67 11.23 8.64
C GLY A 236 -9.22 10.70 10.00
N ALA A 237 -9.46 9.42 10.26
CA ALA A 237 -8.99 8.75 11.48
C ALA A 237 -7.46 8.79 11.60
N ALA A 238 -6.71 8.58 10.50
CA ALA A 238 -5.25 8.68 10.48
C ALA A 238 -4.76 10.09 10.87
N VAL A 239 -5.32 11.13 10.24
CA VAL A 239 -4.95 12.52 10.50
C VAL A 239 -5.28 12.91 11.94
N LEU A 240 -6.47 12.55 12.43
CA LEU A 240 -6.89 12.89 13.79
C LEU A 240 -6.09 12.12 14.86
N ALA A 241 -5.74 10.86 14.59
CA ALA A 241 -4.82 10.10 15.43
C ALA A 241 -3.44 10.76 15.53
N ALA A 242 -2.89 11.23 14.41
CA ALA A 242 -1.59 11.90 14.38
C ALA A 242 -1.62 13.28 15.05
N GLU A 243 -2.55 14.15 14.67
CA GLU A 243 -2.58 15.56 15.09
C GLU A 243 -3.13 15.75 16.52
N HIS A 244 -4.10 14.93 16.93
CA HIS A 244 -4.74 15.05 18.23
C HIS A 244 -4.34 13.94 19.22
N ARG A 245 -3.41 13.05 18.83
CA ARG A 245 -2.96 11.92 19.65
C ARG A 245 -4.14 11.08 20.16
N TRP A 246 -5.10 10.80 19.27
CA TRP A 246 -6.23 9.96 19.63
C TRP A 246 -5.79 8.57 20.04
N ASP A 247 -6.46 8.01 21.04
CA ASP A 247 -6.31 6.61 21.39
C ASP A 247 -7.08 5.69 20.42
N ALA A 248 -6.89 4.38 20.60
CA ALA A 248 -7.55 3.39 19.76
C ALA A 248 -9.08 3.49 19.83
N ARG A 249 -9.64 3.90 20.98
CA ARG A 249 -11.10 4.02 21.17
C ARG A 249 -11.66 5.19 20.36
N GLN A 250 -11.07 6.38 20.48
CA GLN A 250 -11.46 7.57 19.72
C GLN A 250 -11.35 7.31 18.23
N THR A 251 -10.26 6.65 17.81
CA THR A 251 -10.01 6.28 16.42
C THR A 251 -11.05 5.27 15.90
N SER A 252 -11.41 4.25 16.69
CA SER A 252 -12.48 3.30 16.33
C SER A 252 -13.84 3.97 16.19
N ILE A 253 -14.17 4.95 17.03
CA ILE A 253 -15.44 5.70 16.92
C ILE A 253 -15.49 6.44 15.58
N MET A 254 -14.42 7.13 15.18
CA MET A 254 -14.35 7.83 13.89
C MET A 254 -14.43 6.86 12.70
N LEU A 255 -13.82 5.68 12.81
CA LEU A 255 -13.96 4.65 11.79
C LEU A 255 -15.41 4.16 11.66
N GLU A 256 -16.18 4.16 12.75
CA GLU A 256 -17.54 3.63 12.77
C GLU A 256 -18.65 4.62 12.42
N ASP A 257 -18.34 5.92 12.41
CA ASP A 257 -19.24 7.01 12.01
C ASP A 257 -19.63 6.93 10.52
#